data_AF-A0AAU8N2I8-F1
#
_entry.id   AF-A0AAU8N2I8-F1
#
_cell.length_a   1.000
_cell.length_b   1.000
_cell.length_c   1.000
_cell.angle_alpha   90.00
_cell.angle_beta   90.00
_cell.angle_gamma   90.00
#
_symmetry.space_group_name_H-M   'P 1'
#
loop_
_entity.id
_entity.type
_entity.pdbx_description
1 polymer ?
#
loop_
_entity_poly.entity_id
_entity_poly.type
_entity_poly.pdbx_seq_one_letter_code
_entity_poly.pdbx_strand_id
1 'polypeptide(L)'
;MRTMFWRKSTQSLRSELASVDELIAAHPLSDPSVRRAHEIIEGHRPGDTEAIAAQLESLGLPSLDEVGTIQAKRTASWWRLHRRRRSLTRRLGIAD
;
A
#
# COMPACT_ATOMS: atom_id res chain seq x y z
N MET A 1 39.67 -11.18 -1.99
CA MET A 1 38.65 -11.36 -0.93
C MET A 1 37.31 -11.72 -1.56
N ARG A 2 36.80 -12.94 -1.30
CA ARG A 2 35.47 -13.38 -1.77
C ARG A 2 34.42 -12.83 -0.81
N THR A 3 33.52 -11.98 -1.30
CA THR A 3 32.30 -11.61 -0.58
C THR A 3 31.41 -12.85 -0.48
N MET A 4 31.49 -13.56 0.65
CA MET A 4 30.51 -14.60 0.97
C MET A 4 29.16 -13.92 1.11
N PHE A 5 28.26 -14.16 0.16
CA PHE A 5 26.85 -13.86 0.30
C PHE A 5 26.31 -14.65 1.50
N TRP A 6 26.32 -14.02 2.68
CA TRP A 6 25.70 -14.57 3.87
C TRP A 6 24.21 -14.73 3.57
N ARG A 7 23.75 -15.96 3.34
CA ARG A 7 22.32 -16.25 3.30
C ARG A 7 21.76 -15.81 4.65
N LYS A 8 20.91 -14.76 4.65
CA LYS A 8 20.12 -14.40 5.84
C LYS A 8 19.40 -15.66 6.33
N SER A 9 19.53 -15.97 7.62
CA SER A 9 18.82 -17.08 8.25
C SER A 9 17.31 -16.92 8.08
N THR A 10 16.58 -18.03 8.02
CA THR A 10 15.11 -18.05 7.87
C THR A 10 14.41 -17.15 8.90
N GLN A 11 14.91 -17.12 10.14
CA GLN A 11 14.39 -16.23 11.19
C GLN A 11 14.56 -14.74 10.85
N SER A 12 15.73 -14.35 10.34
CA SER A 12 15.98 -12.96 9.90
C SER A 12 15.05 -12.55 8.75
N LEU A 13 14.77 -13.47 7.82
CA LEU A 13 13.83 -13.21 6.73
C LEU A 13 12.38 -13.08 7.22
N ARG A 14 11.97 -13.86 8.22
CA ARG A 14 10.64 -13.73 8.85
C ARG A 14 10.49 -12.41 9.61
N SER A 15 11.51 -12.00 10.36
CA SER A 15 11.51 -10.70 11.04
C SER A 15 11.43 -9.55 10.04
N GLU A 16 12.18 -9.63 8.93
CA GLU A 16 12.11 -8.62 7.87
C GLU A 16 10.73 -8.59 7.19
N LEU A 17 10.10 -9.74 6.99
CA LEU A 17 8.74 -9.83 6.45
C LEU A 17 7.73 -9.16 7.39
N ALA A 18 7.80 -9.46 8.69
CA ALA A 18 6.93 -8.85 9.71
C ALA A 18 7.07 -7.31 9.74
N SER A 19 8.29 -6.79 9.71
CA SER A 19 8.51 -5.33 9.63
C SER A 19 7.97 -4.72 8.34
N VAL A 20 8.05 -5.43 7.21
CA VAL A 20 7.45 -4.96 5.95
C VAL A 20 5.92 -4.98 6.03
N ASP A 21 5.32 -6.00 6.64
CA ASP A 21 3.87 -6.07 6.84
C ASP A 21 3.38 -4.97 7.79
N GLU A 22 4.12 -4.64 8.85
CA GLU A 22 3.83 -3.49 9.72
C GLU A 22 3.91 -2.16 8.95
N LEU A 23 4.93 -1.97 8.12
CA LEU A 23 5.06 -0.76 7.28
C LEU A 23 3.94 -0.65 6.23
N ILE A 24 3.44 -1.79 5.74
CA ILE A 24 2.27 -1.84 4.86
C ILE A 24 1.02 -1.46 5.66
N ALA A 25 0.81 -2.04 6.85
CA ALA A 25 -0.35 -1.75 7.70
C ALA A 25 -0.38 -0.32 8.25
N ALA A 26 0.78 0.32 8.41
CA ALA A 26 0.89 1.72 8.83
C ALA A 26 0.83 2.71 7.64
N HIS A 27 0.80 2.21 6.40
CA HIS A 27 0.87 3.08 5.23
C HIS A 27 -0.47 3.79 5.01
N PRO A 28 -0.48 5.07 4.59
CA PRO A 28 -1.71 5.81 4.32
C PRO A 28 -2.64 5.17 3.28
N LEU A 29 -2.09 4.40 2.33
CA LEU A 29 -2.89 3.64 1.36
C LEU A 29 -3.55 2.38 1.94
N SER A 30 -3.16 1.93 3.13
CA SER A 30 -3.85 0.87 3.86
C SER A 30 -5.02 1.41 4.70
N ASP A 31 -5.12 2.74 4.85
CA ASP A 31 -6.17 3.36 5.63
C ASP A 31 -7.54 3.02 5.03
N PRO A 32 -8.48 2.49 5.84
CA PRO A 32 -9.81 2.12 5.36
C PRO A 32 -10.56 3.28 4.70
N SER A 33 -10.32 4.51 5.13
CA SER A 33 -10.96 5.72 4.62
C SER A 33 -10.44 6.06 3.23
N VAL A 34 -9.13 5.92 2.99
CA VAL A 34 -8.53 6.13 1.66
C VAL A 34 -9.00 5.06 0.68
N ARG A 35 -9.09 3.80 1.12
CA ARG A 35 -9.66 2.72 0.30
C ARG A 35 -11.13 2.98 -0.04
N ARG A 36 -11.94 3.37 0.94
CA ARG A 36 -13.37 3.68 0.74
C ARG A 36 -13.58 4.87 -0.18
N ALA A 37 -12.76 5.92 -0.05
CA ALA A 37 -12.77 7.05 -0.95
C ALA A 37 -12.43 6.62 -2.39
N HIS A 38 -11.43 5.75 -2.56
CA HIS A 38 -11.08 5.20 -3.86
C HIS A 38 -12.19 4.34 -4.49
N GLU A 39 -12.85 3.48 -3.70
CA GLU A 39 -14.00 2.68 -4.16
C GLU A 39 -15.16 3.56 -4.65
N ILE A 40 -15.43 4.68 -3.97
CA ILE A 40 -16.45 5.66 -4.39
C ILE A 40 -16.06 6.29 -5.72
N ILE A 41 -14.79 6.69 -5.88
CA ILE A 41 -14.28 7.30 -7.12
C ILE A 41 -14.39 6.32 -8.29
N GLU A 42 -13.99 5.07 -8.12
CA GLU A 42 -14.06 4.03 -9.17
C GLU A 42 -15.50 3.63 -9.51
N GLY A 43 -16.43 3.76 -8.55
CA GLY A 43 -17.85 3.48 -8.75
C GLY A 43 -18.61 4.53 -9.56
N HIS A 44 -18.05 5.74 -9.72
CA HIS A 44 -18.67 6.84 -10.45
C HIS A 44 -18.16 6.93 -11.90
N ARG A 45 -18.94 7.57 -12.77
CA ARG A 45 -18.50 7.77 -14.16
C ARG A 45 -17.46 8.87 -14.25
N PRO A 46 -16.55 8.80 -15.23
CA PRO A 46 -15.65 9.91 -15.54
C PRO A 46 -16.49 11.17 -15.86
N GLY A 47 -16.37 12.21 -15.03
CA GLY A 47 -17.12 13.47 -15.16
C GLY A 47 -17.99 13.82 -13.96
N ASP A 48 -18.27 12.88 -13.05
CA ASP A 48 -19.12 13.11 -11.85
C ASP A 48 -18.34 13.73 -10.67
N THR A 49 -17.34 14.56 -10.95
CA THR A 49 -16.38 15.07 -9.95
C THR A 49 -17.06 15.80 -8.79
N GLU A 50 -18.10 16.61 -9.06
CA GLU A 50 -18.85 17.31 -8.01
C GLU A 50 -19.68 16.37 -7.14
N ALA A 51 -20.33 15.36 -7.74
CA ALA A 51 -21.12 14.37 -7.01
C ALA A 51 -20.22 13.50 -6.11
N ILE A 52 -19.05 13.12 -6.62
CA ILE A 52 -18.03 12.40 -5.84
C ILE A 52 -17.55 13.27 -4.68
N ALA A 53 -17.21 14.54 -4.94
CA ALA A 53 -16.73 15.46 -3.90
C ALA A 53 -17.76 15.62 -2.76
N ALA A 54 -19.03 15.87 -3.11
CA ALA A 54 -20.11 15.98 -2.14
C ALA A 54 -20.32 14.69 -1.33
N GLN A 55 -20.19 13.52 -1.98
CA GLN A 55 -20.33 12.24 -1.30
C GLN A 55 -19.15 11.95 -0.36
N LEU A 56 -17.93 12.28 -0.75
CA LEU A 56 -16.74 12.15 0.10
C LEU A 56 -16.84 13.07 1.32
N GLU A 57 -17.24 14.33 1.12
CA GLU A 57 -17.44 15.30 2.21
C GLU A 57 -18.53 14.84 3.18
N SER A 58 -19.67 14.38 2.66
CA SER A 58 -20.78 13.87 3.48
C SER A 58 -20.39 12.66 4.34
N LEU A 59 -19.37 11.89 3.92
CA LEU A 59 -18.89 10.71 4.64
C LEU A 59 -17.66 11.01 5.51
N GLY A 60 -17.20 12.27 5.55
CA GLY A 60 -15.97 12.66 6.25
C GLY A 60 -14.72 11.97 5.70
N LEU A 61 -14.74 11.61 4.41
CA LEU A 61 -13.65 10.92 3.72
C LEU A 61 -12.67 11.93 3.11
N PRO A 62 -11.41 11.52 2.89
CA PRO A 62 -10.43 12.36 2.22
C PRO A 62 -10.94 12.77 0.83
N SER A 63 -10.71 14.03 0.48
CA SER A 63 -11.16 14.64 -0.77
C SER A 63 -10.49 14.01 -1.99
N LEU A 64 -11.05 14.25 -3.18
CA LEU A 64 -10.47 13.81 -4.45
C LEU A 64 -8.99 14.23 -4.62
N ASP A 65 -8.65 15.47 -4.26
CA ASP A 65 -7.28 15.98 -4.37
C ASP A 65 -6.35 15.35 -3.34
N GLU A 66 -6.84 15.11 -2.12
CA GLU A 66 -6.08 14.40 -1.09
C GLU A 66 -5.83 12.94 -1.48
N VAL A 67 -6.85 12.23 -1.97
CA VAL A 67 -6.72 10.86 -2.47
C VAL A 67 -5.74 10.82 -3.63
N GLY A 68 -5.85 11.75 -4.59
CA GLY A 68 -4.93 11.88 -5.72
C GLY A 68 -3.49 12.15 -5.27
N THR A 69 -3.29 13.05 -4.30
CA THR A 69 -1.98 13.38 -3.72
C THR A 69 -1.37 12.20 -2.97
N ILE A 70 -2.17 11.50 -2.17
CA ILE A 70 -1.75 10.30 -1.44
C ILE A 70 -1.31 9.23 -2.43
N GLN A 71 -2.10 8.98 -3.49
CA GLN A 71 -1.72 8.03 -4.54
C GLN A 71 -0.45 8.47 -5.27
N ALA A 72 -0.38 9.69 -5.80
CA ALA A 72 0.77 10.16 -6.56
C ALA A 72 2.09 10.08 -5.76
N LYS A 73 2.06 10.47 -4.48
CA LYS A 73 3.27 10.51 -3.64
C LYS A 73 3.62 9.17 -3.00
N ARG A 74 2.64 8.30 -2.76
CA ARG A 74 2.82 7.10 -1.93
C ARG A 74 2.64 5.77 -2.68
N THR A 75 2.14 5.77 -3.91
CA THR A 75 2.03 4.54 -4.72
C THR A 75 3.40 3.92 -5.02
N ALA A 76 4.44 4.75 -5.24
CA ALA A 76 5.79 4.23 -5.48
C ALA A 76 6.39 3.53 -4.25
N SER A 77 6.19 4.08 -3.03
CA SER A 77 6.63 3.44 -1.78
C SER A 77 5.83 2.19 -1.48
N TRP A 78 4.52 2.22 -1.70
CA TRP A 78 3.63 1.08 -1.57
C TRP A 78 4.03 -0.09 -2.46
N TRP A 79 4.32 0.20 -3.73
CA TRP A 79 4.76 -0.82 -4.68
C TRP A 79 6.11 -1.42 -4.31
N ARG A 80 7.06 -0.61 -3.81
CA ARG A 80 8.34 -1.11 -3.28
C ARG A 80 8.14 -2.04 -2.07
N LEU A 81 7.26 -1.67 -1.13
CA LEU A 81 6.93 -2.51 0.03
C LEU A 81 6.32 -3.84 -0.39
N HIS A 82 5.31 -3.83 -1.27
CA HIS A 82 4.68 -5.05 -1.78
C HIS A 82 5.63 -5.93 -2.61
N ARG A 83 6.54 -5.33 -3.37
CA ARG A 83 7.59 -6.10 -4.09
C ARG A 83 8.57 -6.73 -3.11
N ARG A 84 8.94 -6.02 -2.04
CA ARG A 84 9.83 -6.53 -1.00
C ARG A 84 9.17 -7.66 -0.22
N ARG A 85 7.91 -7.51 0.16
CA ARG A 85 7.06 -8.57 0.75
C ARG A 85 7.09 -9.83 -0.13
N ARG A 86 6.70 -9.71 -1.41
CA ARG A 86 6.72 -10.84 -2.37
C ARG A 86 8.09 -11.50 -2.50
N SER A 87 9.18 -10.72 -2.48
CA SER A 87 10.55 -11.25 -2.52
C SER A 87 10.87 -12.07 -1.26
N LEU A 88 10.51 -11.57 -0.07
CA LEU A 88 10.72 -12.25 1.20
C LEU A 88 9.87 -13.53 1.31
N THR A 89 8.60 -13.46 0.93
CA THR A 89 7.67 -14.60 0.86
C THR A 89 8.23 -15.73 -0.01
N ARG A 90 8.71 -15.41 -1.23
CA ARG A 90 9.39 -16.39 -2.10
C ARG A 90 10.66 -16.97 -1.50
N ARG A 91 11.50 -16.14 -0.85
CA ARG A 91 12.73 -16.60 -0.20
C ARG A 91 12.47 -17.50 1.00
N LEU A 92 11.31 -17.35 1.65
CA LEU A 92 10.85 -18.17 2.76
C LEU A 92 10.10 -19.43 2.30
N GLY A 93 9.80 -19.57 1.00
CA GLY A 93 9.00 -20.69 0.48
C GLY A 93 7.54 -20.66 0.93
N ILE A 94 7.05 -19.49 1.35
CA ILE A 94 5.64 -19.28 1.68
C ILE A 94 4.94 -19.09 0.33
N ALA A 95 3.94 -19.92 0.01
CA ALA A 95 3.12 -19.72 -1.17
C ALA A 95 2.20 -18.50 -0.95
N ASP A 96 2.06 -17.66 -1.99
CA ASP A 96 1.15 -16.51 -1.99
C ASP A 96 -0.32 -16.98 -2.00
#